data_AF-A0A091GX09-F1
#
_entry.id   AF-A0A091GX09-F1
#
_cell.length_a   1.000
_cell.length_b   1.000
_cell.length_c   1.000
_cell.angle_alpha   90.00
_cell.angle_beta   90.00
_cell.angle_gamma   90.00
#
_symmetry.space_group_name_H-M   'P 1'
#
loop_
_entity.id
_entity.type
_entity.pdbx_description
1 polymer ?
#
loop_
_entity_poly.entity_id
_entity_poly.type
_entity_poly.pdbx_seq_one_letter_code
_entity_poly.pdbx_strand_id
1 'polypeptide(L)' 'NGFKPKNGRFRLAVRKKFFTLKVVRHWHRLPREVVDAPSLQVFKARLDGALSNLL' A
#
# COMPACT_ATOMS: atom_id res chain seq x y z
N ASN A 1 21.69 10.13 -27.05
CA ASN A 1 21.19 9.16 -26.06
C ASN A 1 21.20 9.74 -24.65
N GLY A 2 20.20 10.56 -24.31
CA GLY A 2 20.09 11.19 -22.99
C GLY A 2 18.86 10.70 -22.24
N PHE A 3 18.94 9.55 -21.57
CA PHE A 3 17.87 9.08 -20.69
C PHE A 3 18.03 9.73 -19.31
N LYS A 4 17.50 10.95 -19.15
CA LYS A 4 17.35 11.56 -17.83
C LYS A 4 16.35 10.71 -17.01
N PRO A 5 16.73 10.11 -15.88
CA PRO A 5 15.76 9.42 -15.05
C PRO A 5 14.76 10.44 -14.54
N LYS A 6 13.47 10.16 -14.71
CA LYS A 6 12.40 10.94 -14.10
C LYS A 6 12.48 10.72 -12.58
N ASN A 7 13.38 11.44 -11.89
CA ASN A 7 13.70 11.25 -10.46
C ASN A 7 12.45 11.22 -9.56
N GLY A 8 11.39 11.95 -9.93
CA GLY A 8 10.11 11.93 -9.23
C GLY A 8 9.33 10.63 -9.37
N ARG A 9 9.32 10.00 -10.56
CA ARG A 9 8.63 8.70 -10.78
C ARG A 9 9.37 7.56 -10.09
N PHE A 10 10.71 7.58 -10.12
CA PHE A 10 11.53 6.58 -9.45
C PHE A 10 11.34 6.63 -7.93
N ARG A 11 11.44 7.81 -7.32
CA ARG A 11 11.16 7.97 -5.87
C ARG A 11 9.75 7.53 -5.51
N LEU A 12 8.75 7.90 -6.31
CA LEU A 12 7.36 7.55 -6.03
C LEU A 12 7.13 6.03 -6.11
N ALA A 13 7.68 5.37 -7.13
CA ALA A 13 7.59 3.91 -7.29
C ALA A 13 8.29 3.16 -6.14
N VAL A 14 9.47 3.64 -5.72
CA VAL A 14 10.19 3.09 -4.56
C VAL A 14 9.38 3.29 -3.27
N ARG A 15 8.81 4.48 -3.04
CA ARG A 15 7.98 4.76 -1.86
C ARG A 15 6.70 3.92 -1.83
N LYS A 16 6.03 3.72 -2.99
CA LYS A 16 4.87 2.82 -3.11
C LYS A 16 5.25 1.39 -2.74
N LYS A 17 6.31 0.82 -3.34
CA LYS A 17 6.79 -0.54 -2.99
C LYS A 17 7.14 -0.68 -1.51
N PHE A 18 7.82 0.31 -0.94
CA PHE A 18 8.22 0.27 0.48
C PHE A 18 7.03 0.36 1.43
N PHE A 19 6.01 1.16 1.07
CA PHE A 19 4.77 1.28 1.83
C PHE A 19 4.01 -0.05 1.86
N THR A 20 3.83 -0.71 0.70
CA THR A 20 3.19 -2.04 0.64
C THR A 20 3.92 -3.06 1.49
N LEU A 21 5.25 -3.12 1.40
CA LEU A 21 6.06 -4.05 2.22
C LEU A 21 5.98 -3.75 3.72
N LYS A 22 5.90 -2.48 4.12
CA LYS A 22 5.70 -2.09 5.53
C LYS A 22 4.32 -2.49 6.04
N VAL A 23 3.27 -2.24 5.26
CA VAL A 23 1.90 -2.58 5.61
C VAL A 23 1.75 -4.10 5.77
N VAL A 24 2.26 -4.89 4.83
CA VAL A 24 2.22 -6.36 4.90
C VAL A 24 2.98 -6.90 6.12
N ARG A 25 4.18 -6.38 6.41
CA ARG A 25 4.94 -6.79 7.61
C ARG A 25 4.23 -6.40 8.91
N HIS A 26 3.57 -5.25 8.93
CA HIS A 26 2.84 -4.79 10.10
C HIS A 26 1.57 -5.63 10.32
N TRP A 27 0.89 -6.01 9.24
CA TRP A 27 -0.24 -6.93 9.28
C TRP A 27 0.11 -8.32 9.80
N HIS A 28 1.25 -8.89 9.38
CA HIS A 28 1.72 -10.18 9.91
C HIS A 28 2.03 -10.16 11.41
N ARG A 29 2.21 -8.96 11.99
CA ARG A 29 2.47 -8.76 13.43
C ARG A 29 1.22 -8.39 14.24
N LEU A 30 0.10 -8.09 13.58
CA LEU A 30 -1.14 -7.76 14.28
C LEU A 30 -1.87 -9.05 14.69
N PRO A 31 -2.39 -9.14 15.93
CA PRO A 31 -3.22 -10.26 16.34
C PRO A 31 -4.46 -10.36 15.46
N ARG A 32 -4.87 -11.58 15.09
CA ARG A 32 -6.03 -11.85 14.23
C ARG A 32 -7.30 -11.11 14.67
N GLU A 33 -7.52 -10.93 15.97
CA GLU A 33 -8.66 -10.18 16.51
C GLU A 33 -8.67 -8.70 16.12
N VAL A 34 -7.48 -8.07 16.03
CA VAL A 34 -7.33 -6.69 15.54
C VAL A 34 -7.50 -6.65 14.01
N VAL A 35 -7.23 -7.76 13.34
CA VAL A 35 -7.39 -7.90 11.88
C VAL A 35 -8.85 -8.12 11.48
N ASP A 36 -9.66 -8.76 12.33
CA ASP A 36 -11.10 -9.00 12.11
C ASP A 36 -12.01 -7.93 12.73
N ALA A 37 -11.44 -6.87 13.30
CA ALA A 37 -12.21 -5.75 13.80
C ALA A 37 -13.07 -5.12 12.66
N PRO A 38 -14.33 -4.72 12.93
CA PRO A 38 -15.22 -4.11 11.94
C PRO A 38 -14.60 -2.89 11.24
N SER A 39 -13.76 -2.13 11.96
CA SER A 39 -13.03 -0.98 11.43
C SER A 39 -12.00 -1.36 10.36
N LEU A 40 -11.36 -2.53 10.47
CA LEU A 40 -10.37 -2.99 9.50
C LEU A 40 -11.02 -3.56 8.24
N GLN A 41 -12.17 -4.22 8.34
CA GLN A 41 -12.95 -4.63 7.16
C GLN A 41 -13.38 -3.40 6.34
N VAL A 42 -13.88 -2.36 7.00
CA VAL A 42 -14.24 -1.09 6.34
C VAL A 42 -13.00 -0.42 5.74
N PHE A 43 -11.85 -0.49 6.40
CA PHE A 43 -10.58 0.03 5.88
C PHE A 43 -10.11 -0.75 4.63
N LYS A 44 -10.22 -2.08 4.62
CA LYS A 44 -9.94 -2.92 3.45
C LYS A 44 -10.86 -2.58 2.28
N ALA A 45 -12.18 -2.48 2.51
CA ALA A 45 -13.14 -2.15 1.46
C ALA A 45 -12.86 -0.78 0.83
N ARG A 46 -12.47 0.22 1.64
CA ARG A 46 -12.05 1.53 1.15
C ARG A 46 -10.76 1.49 0.34
N LEU A 47 -9.78 0.68 0.76
CA LEU A 47 -8.53 0.48 0.02
C LEU A 47 -8.78 -0.23 -1.32
N ASP A 48 -9.63 -1.26 -1.32
CA ASP A 48 -9.96 -2.04 -2.51
C ASP A 48 -10.69 -1.18 -3.55
N GLY A 49 -11.65 -0.35 -3.11
CA GLY A 49 -12.29 0.64 -3.96
C GLY A 49 -11.31 1.71 -4.49
N ALA A 50 -10.40 2.21 -3.64
CA ALA A 50 -9.41 3.19 -4.07
C ALA A 50 -8.35 2.61 -5.04
N LEU A 51 -7.97 1.34 -4.88
CA LEU A 51 -7.06 0.63 -5.78
C LEU A 51 -7.73 0.31 -7.12
N SER A 52 -9.01 -0.06 -7.09
CA SER A 52 -9.81 -0.28 -8.31
C SER A 52 -9.96 1.00 -9.13
N ASN A 53 -10.02 2.17 -8.48
CA ASN A 53 -10.06 3.47 -9.15
C ASN A 53 -8.69 3.94 -9.71
N LEU A 54 -7.60 3.22 -9.42
CA LEU A 54 -6.25 3.55 -9.89
C LEU A 54 -5.84 2.69 -11.11
N LEU A 55 -6.49 1.55 -11.33
CA LEU A 55 -6.37 0.72 -12.53
C LEU A 55 -7.20 1.31 -13.67
#